data_AF-A0A1Q7Q3T6-F1
#
_entry.id   AF-A0A1Q7Q3T6-F1
#
_cell.length_a   1.000
_cell.length_b   1.000
_cell.length_c   1.000
_cell.angle_alpha   90.00
_cell.angle_beta   90.00
_cell.angle_gamma   90.00
#
_symmetry.space_group_name_H-M   'P 1'
#
loop_
_entity.id
_entity.type
_entity.pdbx_description
1 polymer ?
#
loop_
_entity_poly.entity_id
_entity_poly.type
_entity_poly.pdbx_seq_one_letter_code
_entity_poly.pdbx_strand_id
1 'polypeptide(L)'
;MRALFTALALALALPALAKGKNKPQKTQPKPAAAPAPHPALCSGDYADAVPPEKASAILDTPREAFVFAIRNTATYERVYYGRDGKLRRAYLRSLVHGSGFAYRIVNGETHLVTNEHVASQPEVTDEEHPVDGVPMGSKKVREQLKIVRDETDDYEPGHVPLTKLLVDAQADVAVLKARKLLPVMPYRIGRSGALRAGNLVQVRGFPLGAFAALNTGKVLNPLTQDTERGWNHVDFMIDALLASGNSGSPVFAISCRTSEPELVGIYHAGYTDAAALNAVVAVDQLREELETLKVPKRDPAGVHNEITAQDRDRLIKQLLAETTRSLTFPFGGRSVVVALSDPQTIRFSILDDDYPLSTREAMALVDRGANGFGTLDSVVVPVDGQSTEAPVQALEGDVHEHFDKLYESLWRQVLGVADYRSRLAKGRLSADAFAEAQAARARIRKRTPEQKELLNTCAFEADRANFGVARVQAAAAVSPVETGTSP
;
A
#
# COMPACT_ATOMS: atom_id res chain seq x y z
N MET A 1 10.79 -55.02 -35.51
CA MET A 1 10.21 -56.28 -35.00
C MET A 1 10.99 -57.44 -35.61
N ARG A 2 11.41 -58.43 -34.78
CA ARG A 2 12.30 -59.59 -35.05
C ARG A 2 13.80 -59.23 -35.11
N ALA A 3 14.62 -59.54 -34.09
CA ALA A 3 15.18 -60.86 -33.69
C ALA A 3 16.29 -61.33 -34.67
N LEU A 4 17.47 -61.87 -34.34
CA LEU A 4 18.07 -62.47 -33.13
C LEU A 4 19.58 -62.79 -33.42
N PHE A 5 20.34 -63.22 -32.38
CA PHE A 5 21.65 -63.92 -32.38
C PHE A 5 22.93 -63.09 -32.71
N THR A 6 24.04 -63.18 -31.96
CA THR A 6 24.84 -64.37 -31.59
C THR A 6 25.70 -64.17 -30.31
N ALA A 7 26.07 -65.29 -29.70
CA ALA A 7 26.81 -65.45 -28.44
C ALA A 7 28.35 -65.44 -28.60
N LEU A 8 29.12 -65.24 -27.51
CA LEU A 8 30.30 -66.09 -27.22
C LEU A 8 30.92 -65.93 -25.80
N ALA A 9 31.36 -67.09 -25.30
CA ALA A 9 32.53 -67.37 -24.45
C ALA A 9 32.50 -67.06 -22.94
N LEU A 10 32.25 -68.14 -22.19
CA LEU A 10 32.60 -68.36 -20.79
C LEU A 10 33.98 -69.04 -20.72
N ALA A 11 34.90 -68.54 -19.86
CA ALA A 11 36.03 -69.33 -19.37
C ALA A 11 36.37 -68.92 -17.92
N LEU A 12 36.28 -69.91 -17.04
CA LEU A 12 36.54 -69.87 -15.60
C LEU A 12 38.05 -69.89 -15.31
N ALA A 13 38.49 -69.11 -14.32
CA ALA A 13 39.75 -69.33 -13.62
C ALA A 13 39.61 -69.01 -12.12
N LEU A 14 40.05 -69.95 -11.29
CA LEU A 14 39.93 -70.04 -9.83
C LEU A 14 40.85 -69.05 -9.08
N PRO A 15 40.58 -68.76 -7.78
CA PRO A 15 41.29 -67.75 -7.01
C PRO A 15 42.55 -68.29 -6.32
N ALA A 16 43.63 -67.50 -6.33
CA ALA A 16 44.85 -67.76 -5.58
C ALA A 16 44.80 -67.10 -4.19
N LEU A 17 45.11 -67.90 -3.16
CA LEU A 17 45.48 -67.49 -1.81
C LEU A 17 46.73 -66.58 -1.84
N ALA A 18 46.71 -65.47 -1.08
CA ALA A 18 47.91 -65.00 -0.37
C ALA A 18 47.53 -64.06 0.79
N LYS A 19 47.77 -64.56 2.01
CA LYS A 19 47.77 -63.80 3.27
C LYS A 19 49.03 -62.92 3.36
N GLY A 20 48.82 -61.68 3.83
CA GLY A 20 49.67 -61.07 4.85
C GLY A 20 50.79 -60.14 4.38
N LYS A 21 50.63 -58.84 4.67
CA LYS A 21 51.67 -57.99 5.27
C LYS A 21 51.05 -56.69 5.82
N ASN A 22 51.21 -56.50 7.13
CA ASN A 22 50.82 -55.34 7.91
C ASN A 22 51.37 -54.03 7.33
N LYS A 23 50.49 -53.05 7.14
CA LYS A 23 50.85 -51.63 6.94
C LYS A 23 50.55 -50.86 8.22
N PRO A 24 51.42 -49.92 8.65
CA PRO A 24 51.25 -49.17 9.89
C PRO A 24 50.03 -48.26 9.81
N GLN A 25 49.30 -48.21 10.93
CA GLN A 25 48.09 -47.43 11.13
C GLN A 25 48.43 -45.94 11.03
N LYS A 26 47.97 -45.27 9.97
CA LYS A 26 47.96 -43.80 9.90
C LYS A 26 47.08 -43.29 11.03
N THR A 27 47.69 -42.63 12.01
CA THR A 27 47.01 -41.84 13.03
C THR A 27 46.14 -40.81 12.31
N GLN A 28 44.82 -40.94 12.48
CA GLN A 28 43.87 -39.94 12.00
C GLN A 28 44.13 -38.60 12.71
N PRO A 29 44.05 -37.46 12.01
CA PRO A 29 44.10 -36.16 12.66
C PRO A 29 42.92 -36.07 13.63
N LYS A 30 43.22 -35.78 14.90
CA LYS A 30 42.23 -35.44 15.92
C LYS A 30 41.31 -34.34 15.34
N PRO A 31 39.98 -34.50 15.35
CA PRO A 31 39.08 -33.43 14.95
C PRO A 31 39.44 -32.17 15.75
N ALA A 32 39.63 -31.05 15.05
CA ALA A 32 39.78 -29.76 15.70
C ALA A 32 38.62 -29.61 16.70
N ALA A 33 38.96 -29.30 17.96
CA ALA A 33 37.96 -29.06 18.97
C ALA A 33 36.98 -28.03 18.43
N ALA A 34 35.68 -28.34 18.48
CA ALA A 34 34.65 -27.37 18.16
C ALA A 34 34.94 -26.10 18.97
N PRO A 35 34.92 -24.91 18.33
CA PRO A 35 35.16 -23.67 19.05
C PRO A 35 34.22 -23.63 20.26
N ALA A 36 34.79 -23.33 21.43
CA ALA A 36 34.04 -23.23 22.67
C ALA A 36 32.81 -22.33 22.43
N PRO A 37 31.61 -22.70 22.91
CA PRO A 37 30.42 -21.90 22.68
C PRO A 37 30.69 -20.49 23.22
N HIS A 38 30.71 -19.51 22.31
CA HIS A 38 30.72 -18.11 22.70
C HIS A 38 29.53 -17.89 23.64
N PRO A 39 29.68 -17.14 24.75
CA PRO A 39 28.53 -16.78 25.57
C PRO A 39 27.50 -16.16 24.64
N ALA A 40 26.29 -16.72 24.63
CA ALA A 40 25.23 -16.29 23.74
C ALA A 40 25.05 -14.78 23.93
N LEU A 41 25.37 -14.00 22.91
CA LEU A 41 25.20 -12.56 22.93
C LEU A 41 23.73 -12.19 23.26
N CYS A 42 22.78 -13.10 23.01
CA CYS A 42 21.35 -12.78 22.97
C CYS A 42 20.46 -14.03 23.05
N SER A 43 19.23 -13.83 23.53
CA SER A 43 18.07 -14.68 23.31
C SER A 43 17.38 -14.29 21.99
N GLY A 44 17.27 -15.19 20.99
CA GLY A 44 16.58 -14.94 19.71
C GLY A 44 17.52 -14.65 18.52
N ASP A 45 16.98 -14.08 17.43
CA ASP A 45 17.71 -13.91 16.14
C ASP A 45 18.62 -12.68 16.05
N TYR A 46 18.26 -11.58 16.75
CA TYR A 46 19.02 -10.33 16.80
C TYR A 46 19.41 -9.94 18.22
N ALA A 47 20.51 -9.20 18.32
CA ALA A 47 21.14 -8.82 19.58
C ALA A 47 20.53 -7.60 20.25
N ASP A 48 20.48 -7.63 21.59
CA ASP A 48 20.03 -6.50 22.43
C ASP A 48 21.19 -5.55 22.80
N ALA A 49 22.42 -6.06 22.73
CA ALA A 49 23.65 -5.32 22.97
C ALA A 49 24.84 -5.99 22.27
N VAL A 50 25.88 -5.21 22.00
CA VAL A 50 27.18 -5.71 21.53
C VAL A 50 28.20 -5.52 22.65
N PRO A 51 29.05 -6.52 22.95
CA PRO A 51 30.10 -6.38 23.94
C PRO A 51 31.02 -5.21 23.59
N PRO A 52 31.44 -4.39 24.57
CA PRO A 52 32.29 -3.23 24.32
C PRO A 52 33.54 -3.56 23.49
N GLU A 53 34.14 -4.72 23.71
CA GLU A 53 35.33 -5.17 22.99
C GLU A 53 35.09 -5.50 21.51
N LYS A 54 33.84 -5.75 21.10
CA LYS A 54 33.44 -6.01 19.72
C LYS A 54 32.72 -4.83 19.06
N ALA A 55 32.35 -3.81 19.82
CA ALA A 55 31.49 -2.72 19.38
C ALA A 55 32.07 -2.00 18.14
N SER A 56 33.32 -1.55 18.19
CA SER A 56 33.93 -0.84 17.04
C SER A 56 34.05 -1.74 15.80
N ALA A 57 34.42 -3.01 15.98
CA ALA A 57 34.55 -3.95 14.86
C ALA A 57 33.21 -4.24 14.16
N ILE A 58 32.10 -4.20 14.88
CA ILE A 58 30.75 -4.49 14.35
C ILE A 58 30.04 -3.22 13.87
N LEU A 59 30.22 -2.09 14.56
CA LEU A 59 29.50 -0.85 14.30
C LEU A 59 30.24 0.03 13.27
N ASP A 60 31.56 0.02 13.21
CA ASP A 60 32.34 0.99 12.40
C ASP A 60 32.82 0.40 11.05
N THR A 61 32.33 -0.77 10.63
CA THR A 61 33.08 -1.67 9.75
C THR A 61 33.20 -1.36 8.24
N PRO A 62 32.40 -0.54 7.54
CA PRO A 62 32.61 -0.37 6.12
C PRO A 62 33.72 0.64 5.83
N ARG A 63 34.79 0.17 5.17
CA ARG A 63 35.87 1.01 4.62
C ARG A 63 35.40 1.93 3.49
N GLU A 64 34.31 1.59 2.81
CA GLU A 64 33.74 2.34 1.69
C GLU A 64 32.32 2.81 2.00
N ALA A 65 32.02 4.07 1.70
CA ALA A 65 30.71 4.66 1.90
C ALA A 65 29.70 4.13 0.85
N PHE A 66 28.71 3.37 1.31
CA PHE A 66 27.60 2.85 0.49
C PHE A 66 26.27 3.59 0.73
N VAL A 67 26.28 4.54 1.67
CA VAL A 67 25.17 5.47 1.97
C VAL A 67 25.55 6.84 1.43
N PHE A 68 24.58 7.53 0.82
CA PHE A 68 24.79 8.75 0.05
C PHE A 68 23.76 9.81 0.41
N ALA A 69 24.16 11.08 0.39
CA ALA A 69 23.24 12.21 0.47
C ALA A 69 22.48 12.34 -0.85
N ILE A 70 21.16 12.24 -0.79
CA ILE A 70 20.28 12.43 -1.95
C ILE A 70 19.67 13.83 -1.87
N ARG A 71 19.73 14.54 -2.99
CA ARG A 71 19.06 15.83 -3.15
C ARG A 71 18.04 15.74 -4.28
N ASN A 72 16.79 16.07 -3.96
CA ASN A 72 15.72 16.26 -4.93
C ASN A 72 15.45 17.76 -5.09
N THR A 73 15.67 18.27 -6.30
CA THR A 73 15.38 19.66 -6.67
C THR A 73 14.18 19.70 -7.60
N ALA A 74 13.07 20.25 -7.13
CA ALA A 74 11.88 20.48 -7.94
C ALA A 74 11.72 21.97 -8.28
N THR A 75 11.25 22.27 -9.49
CA THR A 75 10.87 23.62 -9.91
C THR A 75 9.38 23.62 -10.24
N TYR A 76 8.65 24.56 -9.65
CA TYR A 76 7.22 24.74 -9.79
C TYR A 76 6.91 26.01 -10.55
N GLU A 77 5.99 25.94 -11.51
CA GLU A 77 5.36 27.08 -12.16
C GLU A 77 4.09 27.45 -11.39
N ARG A 78 4.05 28.71 -10.93
CA ARG A 78 2.86 29.33 -10.36
C ARG A 78 2.29 30.35 -11.33
N VAL A 79 1.03 30.18 -11.70
CA VAL A 79 0.27 31.15 -12.47
C VAL A 79 -0.52 32.04 -11.53
N TYR A 80 -0.45 33.36 -11.68
CA TYR A 80 -1.17 34.31 -10.83
C TYR A 80 -1.55 35.59 -11.59
N TYR A 81 -2.59 36.29 -11.12
CA TYR A 81 -2.95 37.61 -11.64
C TYR A 81 -2.15 38.70 -10.94
N GLY A 82 -1.50 39.57 -11.72
CA GLY A 82 -0.87 40.78 -11.21
C GLY A 82 -1.91 41.81 -10.73
N ARG A 83 -1.45 42.86 -10.04
CA ARG A 83 -2.30 43.99 -9.64
C ARG A 83 -2.97 44.70 -10.82
N ASP A 84 -2.42 44.53 -12.01
CA ASP A 84 -2.91 45.01 -13.30
C ASP A 84 -3.91 44.04 -13.98
N GLY A 85 -4.29 42.95 -13.33
CA GLY A 85 -5.17 41.92 -13.89
C GLY A 85 -4.52 41.07 -14.98
N LYS A 86 -3.22 41.23 -15.25
CA LYS A 86 -2.51 40.42 -16.25
C LYS A 86 -2.05 39.10 -15.65
N LEU A 87 -2.18 38.04 -16.43
CA LEU A 87 -1.66 36.72 -16.06
C LEU A 87 -0.12 36.75 -16.05
N ARG A 88 0.48 36.30 -14.95
CA ARG A 88 1.93 36.20 -14.75
C ARG A 88 2.31 34.80 -14.32
N ARG A 89 3.59 34.46 -14.54
CA ARG A 89 4.20 33.18 -14.17
C ARG A 89 5.36 33.45 -13.23
N ALA A 90 5.49 32.66 -12.17
CA ALA A 90 6.65 32.62 -11.30
C ALA A 90 7.18 31.19 -11.23
N TYR A 91 8.51 31.06 -11.16
CA TYR A 91 9.16 29.77 -11.00
C TYR A 91 9.77 29.70 -9.60
N LEU A 92 9.38 28.69 -8.84
CA LEU A 92 9.76 28.48 -7.44
C LEU A 92 10.55 27.19 -7.34
N ARG A 93 11.66 27.19 -6.60
CA ARG A 93 12.51 26.03 -6.42
C ARG A 93 12.32 25.46 -5.02
N SER A 94 12.05 24.16 -4.94
CA SER A 94 11.99 23.38 -3.70
C SER A 94 13.19 22.43 -3.65
N LEU A 95 13.76 22.26 -2.46
CA LEU A 95 14.88 21.37 -2.18
C LEU A 95 14.48 20.40 -1.08
N VAL A 96 14.63 19.11 -1.35
CA VAL A 96 14.47 18.04 -0.36
C VAL A 96 15.79 17.30 -0.25
N HIS A 97 16.26 17.13 0.98
CA HIS A 97 17.43 16.33 1.31
C HIS A 97 16.99 15.04 1.99
N GLY A 98 17.66 13.95 1.63
CA GLY A 98 17.45 12.64 2.22
C GLY A 98 18.71 11.80 2.13
N SER A 99 18.57 10.55 2.53
CA SER A 99 19.60 9.53 2.48
C SER A 99 19.19 8.44 1.50
N GLY A 100 20.17 7.74 0.95
CA GLY A 100 19.90 6.48 0.26
C GLY A 100 21.13 5.61 0.22
N PHE A 101 20.95 4.32 -0.05
CA PHE A 101 22.04 3.36 -0.01
C PHE A 101 22.03 2.48 -1.25
N ALA A 102 23.22 2.22 -1.79
CA ALA A 102 23.39 1.29 -2.89
C ALA A 102 23.30 -0.15 -2.38
N TYR A 103 22.51 -0.99 -3.03
CA TYR A 103 22.28 -2.37 -2.57
C TYR A 103 22.64 -3.44 -3.61
N ARG A 104 22.71 -3.09 -4.91
CA ARG A 104 23.15 -4.00 -5.97
C ARG A 104 23.65 -3.26 -7.20
N ILE A 105 24.42 -3.98 -8.02
CA ILE A 105 24.81 -3.56 -9.37
C ILE A 105 24.10 -4.47 -10.37
N VAL A 106 23.44 -3.88 -11.37
CA VAL A 106 22.75 -4.59 -12.45
C VAL A 106 23.15 -3.94 -13.76
N ASN A 107 23.63 -4.74 -14.73
CA ASN A 107 24.03 -4.24 -16.06
C ASN A 107 25.02 -3.06 -16.04
N GLY A 108 25.93 -3.02 -15.05
CA GLY A 108 26.90 -1.94 -14.89
C GLY A 108 26.33 -0.63 -14.32
N GLU A 109 25.06 -0.65 -13.90
CA GLU A 109 24.40 0.47 -13.22
C GLU A 109 24.23 0.13 -11.74
N THR A 110 24.38 1.13 -10.87
CA THR A 110 24.16 0.92 -9.43
C THR A 110 22.72 1.24 -9.07
N HIS A 111 22.06 0.32 -8.37
CA HIS A 111 20.73 0.53 -7.83
C HIS A 111 20.81 0.98 -6.38
N LEU A 112 20.06 2.02 -6.05
CA LEU A 112 19.97 2.61 -4.72
C LEU A 112 18.54 2.54 -4.22
N VAL A 113 18.37 2.52 -2.89
CA VAL A 113 17.06 2.64 -2.25
C VAL A 113 17.02 3.94 -1.44
N THR A 114 15.87 4.60 -1.46
CA THR A 114 15.52 5.73 -0.59
C THR A 114 14.00 5.71 -0.37
N ASN A 115 13.47 6.68 0.37
CA ASN A 115 12.02 6.83 0.49
C ASN A 115 11.38 7.48 -0.73
N GLU A 116 10.10 7.21 -0.91
CA GLU A 116 9.32 7.80 -2.00
C GLU A 116 9.24 9.31 -1.85
N HIS A 117 8.93 9.81 -0.66
CA HIS A 117 8.82 11.25 -0.40
C HIS A 117 10.15 12.03 -0.54
N VAL A 118 11.29 11.32 -0.54
CA VAL A 118 12.60 11.92 -0.89
C VAL A 118 12.77 11.93 -2.41
N ALA A 119 12.41 10.83 -3.07
CA ALA A 119 12.56 10.67 -4.51
C ALA A 119 11.55 11.49 -5.33
N SER A 120 10.39 11.83 -4.77
CA SER A 120 9.30 12.46 -5.48
C SER A 120 8.74 13.65 -4.73
N GLN A 121 8.42 14.71 -5.48
CA GLN A 121 7.56 15.79 -5.03
C GLN A 121 6.25 15.81 -5.84
N PRO A 122 5.14 16.33 -5.30
CA PRO A 122 3.84 16.29 -5.97
C PRO A 122 3.83 17.05 -7.30
N GLU A 123 3.05 16.58 -8.27
CA GLU A 123 2.92 17.22 -9.60
C GLU A 123 2.20 18.57 -9.52
N VAL A 124 1.27 18.73 -8.58
CA VAL A 124 0.59 19.99 -8.27
C VAL A 124 0.53 20.11 -6.75
N THR A 125 0.80 21.30 -6.22
CA THR A 125 0.64 21.57 -4.80
C THR A 125 -0.83 21.78 -4.46
N ASP A 126 -1.32 21.12 -3.42
CA ASP A 126 -2.69 21.29 -2.91
C ASP A 126 -2.69 21.18 -1.37
N GLU A 127 -3.87 21.03 -0.75
CA GLU A 127 -4.00 20.99 0.71
C GLU A 127 -3.49 19.67 1.28
N GLU A 128 -3.59 18.59 0.50
CA GLU A 128 -3.16 17.25 0.89
C GLU A 128 -1.65 17.03 0.61
N HIS A 129 -1.10 17.74 -0.38
CA HIS A 129 0.28 17.63 -0.86
C HIS A 129 0.99 18.99 -0.85
N PRO A 130 1.18 19.62 0.32
CA PRO A 130 1.91 20.87 0.41
C PRO A 130 3.40 20.68 0.12
N VAL A 131 4.03 21.70 -0.45
CA VAL A 131 5.49 21.81 -0.56
C VAL A 131 5.94 23.09 0.10
N ASP A 132 6.92 22.99 1.00
CA ASP A 132 7.41 24.15 1.75
C ASP A 132 7.92 25.25 0.81
N GLY A 133 7.54 26.50 1.12
CA GLY A 133 7.85 27.66 0.29
C GLY A 133 7.17 27.71 -1.09
N VAL A 134 6.33 26.74 -1.46
CA VAL A 134 5.62 26.70 -2.74
C VAL A 134 4.10 26.85 -2.53
N PRO A 135 3.48 27.93 -3.04
CA PRO A 135 2.04 28.15 -2.91
C PRO A 135 1.20 27.04 -3.53
N MET A 136 0.00 26.79 -2.99
CA MET A 136 -0.98 25.87 -3.56
C MET A 136 -1.37 26.24 -5.01
N GLY A 137 -1.73 25.24 -5.80
CA GLY A 137 -2.05 25.36 -7.22
C GLY A 137 -0.83 25.54 -8.13
N SER A 138 0.40 25.36 -7.61
CA SER A 138 1.61 25.44 -8.41
C SER A 138 1.92 24.09 -9.05
N LYS A 139 2.25 24.10 -10.35
CA LYS A 139 2.52 22.88 -11.13
C LYS A 139 4.01 22.59 -11.20
N LYS A 140 4.45 21.37 -10.90
CA LYS A 140 5.83 20.93 -11.08
C LYS A 140 6.16 20.91 -12.58
N VAL A 141 7.24 21.59 -12.97
CA VAL A 141 7.69 21.66 -14.37
C VAL A 141 9.05 21.00 -14.58
N ARG A 142 9.80 20.77 -13.50
CA ARG A 142 11.10 20.11 -13.54
C ARG A 142 11.40 19.45 -12.21
N GLU A 143 12.00 18.27 -12.24
CA GLU A 143 12.49 17.55 -11.07
C GLU A 143 13.86 16.95 -11.39
N GLN A 144 14.80 17.02 -10.44
CA GLN A 144 16.13 16.46 -10.58
C GLN A 144 16.56 15.76 -9.29
N LEU A 145 16.94 14.49 -9.41
CA LEU A 145 17.51 13.70 -8.32
C LEU A 145 19.00 13.51 -8.52
N LYS A 146 19.79 13.76 -7.47
CA LYS A 146 21.25 13.64 -7.51
C LYS A 146 21.79 13.10 -6.19
N ILE A 147 22.93 12.42 -6.28
CA ILE A 147 23.84 12.27 -5.14
C ILE A 147 24.72 13.51 -5.08
N VAL A 148 24.84 14.07 -3.89
CA VAL A 148 25.67 15.24 -3.56
C VAL A 148 26.62 14.88 -2.42
N ARG A 149 27.65 15.70 -2.18
CA ARG A 149 28.57 15.49 -1.06
C ARG A 149 27.91 15.84 0.28
N ASP A 150 27.24 16.98 0.33
CA ASP A 150 26.59 17.53 1.51
C ASP A 150 25.46 18.52 1.10
N GLU A 151 24.82 19.20 2.05
CA GLU A 151 23.72 20.13 1.80
C GLU A 151 24.15 21.40 1.06
N THR A 152 25.42 21.79 1.22
CA THR A 152 26.01 23.00 0.66
C THR A 152 26.67 22.78 -0.70
N ASP A 153 26.83 21.52 -1.12
CA ASP A 153 27.48 21.16 -2.38
C ASP A 153 26.70 21.68 -3.59
N ASP A 154 27.22 22.72 -4.23
CA ASP A 154 26.69 23.31 -5.46
C ASP A 154 27.57 22.99 -6.68
N TYR A 155 28.61 22.16 -6.51
CA TYR A 155 29.55 21.80 -7.56
C TYR A 155 28.98 20.69 -8.46
N GLU A 156 28.14 21.12 -9.39
CA GLU A 156 27.41 20.25 -10.34
C GLU A 156 28.24 19.16 -11.04
N PRO A 157 29.49 19.39 -11.48
CA PRO A 157 30.31 18.33 -12.10
C PRO A 157 30.61 17.15 -11.17
N GLY A 158 30.58 17.35 -9.85
CA GLY A 158 30.78 16.30 -8.84
C GLY A 158 29.53 15.48 -8.53
N HIS A 159 28.34 15.98 -8.90
CA HIS A 159 27.07 15.32 -8.60
C HIS A 159 26.86 14.07 -9.45
N VAL A 160 26.21 13.05 -8.88
CA VAL A 160 25.82 11.84 -9.61
C VAL A 160 24.32 11.88 -9.89
N PRO A 161 23.87 12.01 -11.16
CA PRO A 161 22.45 12.03 -11.47
C PRO A 161 21.80 10.67 -11.19
N LEU A 162 20.59 10.71 -10.64
CA LEU A 162 19.77 9.55 -10.33
C LEU A 162 18.52 9.51 -11.20
N THR A 163 18.09 8.31 -11.55
CA THR A 163 16.83 8.05 -12.27
C THR A 163 15.95 7.11 -11.47
N LYS A 164 14.64 7.35 -11.45
CA LYS A 164 13.68 6.48 -10.76
C LYS A 164 13.51 5.19 -11.56
N LEU A 165 13.68 4.04 -10.92
CA LEU A 165 13.38 2.71 -11.48
C LEU A 165 12.05 2.17 -10.98
N LEU A 166 11.77 2.38 -9.70
CA LEU A 166 10.51 2.01 -9.04
C LEU A 166 10.16 3.10 -8.03
N VAL A 167 8.87 3.37 -7.91
CA VAL A 167 8.29 4.31 -6.95
C VAL A 167 7.04 3.62 -6.40
N ASP A 168 7.04 3.36 -5.10
CA ASP A 168 5.90 2.81 -4.36
C ASP A 168 5.52 3.79 -3.24
N ALA A 169 4.53 4.63 -3.54
CA ALA A 169 4.04 5.62 -2.59
C ALA A 169 3.38 4.99 -1.36
N GLN A 170 2.78 3.80 -1.47
CA GLN A 170 2.16 3.13 -0.33
C GLN A 170 3.21 2.55 0.62
N ALA A 171 4.33 2.07 0.09
CA ALA A 171 5.48 1.62 0.87
C ALA A 171 6.36 2.75 1.40
N ASP A 172 6.17 3.96 0.88
CA ASP A 172 7.12 5.07 0.98
C ASP A 172 8.55 4.66 0.58
N VAL A 173 8.69 3.91 -0.52
CA VAL A 173 9.99 3.42 -1.02
C VAL A 173 10.17 3.74 -2.51
N ALA A 174 11.38 4.14 -2.87
CA ALA A 174 11.80 4.30 -4.24
C ALA A 174 13.12 3.55 -4.49
N VAL A 175 13.20 2.88 -5.64
CA VAL A 175 14.46 2.36 -6.18
C VAL A 175 14.95 3.32 -7.24
N LEU A 176 16.19 3.78 -7.08
CA LEU A 176 16.87 4.71 -7.97
C LEU A 176 18.02 4.01 -8.67
N LYS A 177 18.50 4.66 -9.74
CA LYS A 177 19.62 4.19 -10.55
C LYS A 177 20.62 5.28 -10.82
N ALA A 178 21.90 4.94 -10.60
CA ALA A 178 23.05 5.73 -10.99
C ALA A 178 23.81 5.04 -12.14
N ARG A 179 24.14 5.80 -13.19
CA ARG A 179 25.05 5.37 -14.27
C ARG A 179 26.52 5.52 -13.86
N LYS A 180 26.83 5.07 -12.65
CA LYS A 180 28.17 5.09 -12.04
C LYS A 180 28.24 3.90 -11.09
N LEU A 181 29.37 3.21 -11.07
CA LEU A 181 29.62 2.15 -10.09
C LEU A 181 29.91 2.80 -8.74
N LEU A 182 29.03 2.55 -7.77
CA LEU A 182 29.16 3.04 -6.40
C LEU A 182 29.34 1.83 -5.46
N PRO A 183 30.02 1.99 -4.31
CA PRO A 183 30.11 0.94 -3.31
C PRO A 183 28.71 0.49 -2.88
N VAL A 184 28.45 -0.82 -2.97
CA VAL A 184 27.19 -1.41 -2.52
C VAL A 184 27.29 -1.84 -1.06
N MET A 185 26.15 -1.84 -0.38
CA MET A 185 26.00 -2.33 0.98
C MET A 185 26.63 -3.73 1.11
N PRO A 186 27.60 -3.93 2.01
CA PRO A 186 28.30 -5.21 2.16
C PRO A 186 27.51 -6.23 2.98
N TYR A 187 26.35 -5.82 3.52
CA TYR A 187 25.54 -6.59 4.45
C TYR A 187 24.39 -7.31 3.75
N ARG A 188 23.84 -8.32 4.43
CA ARG A 188 22.67 -9.07 3.92
C ARG A 188 21.37 -8.36 4.27
N ILE A 189 20.31 -8.71 3.53
CA ILE A 189 18.94 -8.35 3.90
C ILE A 189 18.45 -9.35 4.96
N GLY A 190 18.25 -8.84 6.18
CA GLY A 190 17.76 -9.55 7.36
C GLY A 190 16.24 -9.69 7.39
N ARG A 191 15.69 -10.09 8.55
CA ARG A 191 14.27 -10.38 8.76
C ARG A 191 13.67 -9.46 9.81
N SER A 192 12.99 -8.40 9.37
CA SER A 192 12.26 -7.50 10.27
C SER A 192 11.28 -8.21 11.19
N GLY A 193 10.62 -9.28 10.72
CA GLY A 193 9.65 -10.04 11.53
C GLY A 193 10.27 -10.83 12.70
N ALA A 194 11.60 -10.92 12.78
CA ALA A 194 12.31 -11.53 13.90
C ALA A 194 12.79 -10.51 14.95
N LEU A 195 12.53 -9.22 14.73
CA LEU A 195 12.83 -8.15 15.68
C LEU A 195 11.97 -8.28 16.95
N ARG A 196 12.55 -7.90 18.08
CA ARG A 196 11.87 -7.76 19.37
C ARG A 196 12.19 -6.40 19.96
N ALA A 197 11.29 -5.91 20.79
CA ALA A 197 11.58 -4.73 21.62
C ALA A 197 12.88 -4.95 22.41
N GLY A 198 13.74 -3.95 22.42
CA GLY A 198 15.07 -3.98 23.04
C GLY A 198 16.22 -4.39 22.11
N ASN A 199 15.94 -4.96 20.92
CA ASN A 199 16.99 -5.27 19.95
C ASN A 199 17.74 -4.01 19.53
N LEU A 200 19.07 -4.10 19.52
CA LEU A 200 19.98 -3.05 19.08
C LEU A 200 19.86 -2.85 17.58
N VAL A 201 19.72 -1.59 17.18
CA VAL A 201 19.74 -1.16 15.78
C VAL A 201 20.80 -0.09 15.54
N GLN A 202 21.26 -0.03 14.30
CA GLN A 202 22.15 1.00 13.79
C GLN A 202 21.53 1.63 12.53
N VAL A 203 21.54 2.95 12.46
CA VAL A 203 21.07 3.74 11.33
C VAL A 203 22.24 4.51 10.75
N ARG A 204 22.38 4.50 9.43
CA ARG A 204 23.44 5.25 8.71
C ARG A 204 22.77 6.23 7.76
N GLY A 205 23.14 7.50 7.82
CA GLY A 205 22.40 8.54 7.09
C GLY A 205 23.13 9.85 6.93
N PHE A 206 22.42 10.83 6.37
CA PHE A 206 22.85 12.21 6.20
C PHE A 206 21.84 13.15 6.86
N PRO A 207 21.87 13.31 8.20
CA PRO A 207 21.04 14.30 8.87
C PRO A 207 21.23 15.67 8.22
N LEU A 208 20.11 16.31 7.88
CA LEU A 208 19.97 17.57 7.17
C LEU A 208 20.62 17.57 5.77
N GLY A 209 21.15 16.44 5.31
CA GLY A 209 22.05 16.37 4.15
C GLY A 209 23.48 16.82 4.46
N ALA A 210 23.83 17.16 5.70
CA ALA A 210 25.06 17.88 6.03
C ALA A 210 26.32 17.00 6.07
N PHE A 211 26.25 15.81 6.68
CA PHE A 211 27.39 14.89 6.80
C PHE A 211 26.92 13.45 7.02
N ALA A 212 27.79 12.48 6.74
CA ALA A 212 27.51 11.09 7.03
C ALA A 212 27.51 10.85 8.54
N ALA A 213 26.40 10.34 9.06
CA ALA A 213 26.20 10.03 10.47
C ALA A 213 25.87 8.55 10.66
N LEU A 214 26.24 8.06 11.85
CA LEU A 214 25.93 6.73 12.33
C LEU A 214 25.31 6.89 13.71
N ASN A 215 24.06 6.44 13.83
CA ASN A 215 23.28 6.54 15.04
C ASN A 215 22.90 5.13 15.48
N THR A 216 22.88 4.90 16.78
CA THR A 216 22.41 3.64 17.36
C THR A 216 21.17 3.88 18.19
N GLY A 217 20.39 2.83 18.36
CA GLY A 217 19.18 2.83 19.17
C GLY A 217 18.68 1.42 19.42
N LYS A 218 17.46 1.31 19.91
CA LYS A 218 16.76 0.07 20.19
C LYS A 218 15.40 0.08 19.51
N VAL A 219 14.92 -1.11 19.18
CA VAL A 219 13.52 -1.33 18.81
C VAL A 219 12.64 -1.06 20.03
N LEU A 220 11.67 -0.16 19.88
CA LEU A 220 10.66 0.16 20.87
C LEU A 220 9.41 -0.72 20.66
N ASN A 221 8.92 -0.76 19.44
CA ASN A 221 7.78 -1.57 19.02
C ASN A 221 8.13 -2.30 17.71
N PRO A 222 8.18 -3.65 17.69
CA PRO A 222 8.59 -4.39 16.50
C PRO A 222 7.53 -4.42 15.37
N LEU A 223 6.30 -3.97 15.63
CA LEU A 223 5.22 -4.02 14.65
C LEU A 223 4.21 -2.89 14.87
N THR A 224 4.08 -2.01 13.88
CA THR A 224 3.03 -1.00 13.79
C THR A 224 2.54 -0.94 12.35
N GLN A 225 1.23 -1.00 12.12
CA GLN A 225 0.70 -0.81 10.77
C GLN A 225 0.50 0.68 10.53
N ASP A 226 1.16 1.22 9.49
CA ASP A 226 0.99 2.60 9.08
C ASP A 226 0.00 2.69 7.92
N THR A 227 -1.04 3.50 8.14
CA THR A 227 -2.09 3.82 7.18
C THR A 227 -2.30 5.32 7.01
N GLU A 228 -1.40 6.13 7.58
CA GLU A 228 -1.44 7.58 7.49
C GLU A 228 -0.98 8.04 6.10
N ARG A 229 -1.44 9.21 5.65
CA ARG A 229 -0.98 9.84 4.38
C ARG A 229 -1.07 8.96 3.12
N GLY A 230 -1.96 7.97 3.11
CA GLY A 230 -2.08 7.02 2.00
C GLY A 230 -1.04 5.90 1.99
N TRP A 231 -0.18 5.85 3.00
CA TRP A 231 0.71 4.73 3.26
C TRP A 231 -0.08 3.46 3.58
N ASN A 232 0.54 2.33 3.25
CA ASN A 232 0.05 1.01 3.58
C ASN A 232 1.26 0.08 3.67
N HIS A 233 1.90 0.13 4.82
CA HIS A 233 3.04 -0.69 5.13
C HIS A 233 3.13 -0.96 6.63
N VAL A 234 4.05 -1.85 6.97
CA VAL A 234 4.38 -2.20 8.35
C VAL A 234 5.66 -1.49 8.76
N ASP A 235 5.62 -0.80 9.88
CA ASP A 235 6.79 -0.23 10.53
C ASP A 235 7.19 -1.01 11.77
N PHE A 236 8.44 -0.81 12.17
CA PHE A 236 8.85 -0.95 13.55
C PHE A 236 9.38 0.40 14.06
N MET A 237 9.20 0.63 15.35
CA MET A 237 9.57 1.89 16.00
C MET A 237 10.94 1.77 16.66
N ILE A 238 11.78 2.79 16.54
CA ILE A 238 13.12 2.85 17.15
C ILE A 238 13.39 4.18 17.87
N ASP A 239 14.29 4.14 18.85
CA ASP A 239 14.71 5.30 19.64
C ASP A 239 16.02 5.98 19.17
N ALA A 240 16.54 5.59 18.00
CA ALA A 240 17.74 6.22 17.45
C ALA A 240 17.49 7.73 17.25
N LEU A 241 18.45 8.58 17.61
CA LEU A 241 18.32 10.03 17.41
C LEU A 241 18.43 10.36 15.92
N LEU A 242 17.31 10.67 15.28
CA LEU A 242 17.25 10.97 13.85
C LEU A 242 16.64 12.35 13.63
N ALA A 243 16.95 12.93 12.48
CA ALA A 243 16.48 14.23 12.03
C ALA A 243 16.05 14.17 10.57
N SER A 244 15.41 15.25 10.08
CA SER A 244 15.22 15.47 8.64
C SER A 244 16.52 15.21 7.88
N GLY A 245 16.45 14.70 6.64
CA GLY A 245 17.61 14.23 5.88
C GLY A 245 18.01 12.77 6.12
N ASN A 246 17.64 12.15 7.25
CA ASN A 246 17.84 10.71 7.43
C ASN A 246 16.85 9.85 6.64
N SER A 247 15.73 10.40 6.17
CA SER A 247 14.76 9.62 5.38
C SER A 247 15.45 8.89 4.23
N GLY A 248 15.28 7.58 4.17
CA GLY A 248 15.88 6.66 3.21
C GLY A 248 17.14 5.96 3.73
N SER A 249 17.53 6.23 4.98
CA SER A 249 18.62 5.57 5.67
C SER A 249 18.35 4.08 5.89
N PRO A 250 19.33 3.21 5.62
CA PRO A 250 19.24 1.81 6.01
C PRO A 250 19.33 1.66 7.53
N VAL A 251 18.47 0.79 8.06
CA VAL A 251 18.45 0.39 9.47
C VAL A 251 18.90 -1.06 9.57
N PHE A 252 19.94 -1.29 10.38
CA PHE A 252 20.57 -2.58 10.58
C PHE A 252 20.31 -3.13 11.98
N ALA A 253 20.11 -4.44 12.10
CA ALA A 253 20.17 -5.17 13.37
C ALA A 253 21.38 -6.10 13.37
N ILE A 254 21.91 -6.42 14.55
CA ILE A 254 23.09 -7.29 14.68
C ILE A 254 22.64 -8.74 14.83
N SER A 255 22.97 -9.56 13.84
CA SER A 255 22.60 -10.98 13.81
C SER A 255 23.33 -11.76 14.89
N CYS A 256 22.60 -12.48 15.75
CA CYS A 256 23.21 -13.34 16.78
C CYS A 256 24.07 -14.44 16.16
N ARG A 257 23.70 -14.89 14.96
CA ARG A 257 24.31 -16.04 14.28
C ARG A 257 25.65 -15.67 13.66
N THR A 258 25.72 -14.51 13.00
CA THR A 258 26.91 -14.09 12.25
C THR A 258 27.72 -13.02 12.98
N SER A 259 27.14 -12.36 13.99
CA SER A 259 27.69 -11.14 14.59
C SER A 259 27.91 -10.01 13.58
N GLU A 260 27.21 -10.05 12.44
CA GLU A 260 27.27 -9.03 11.40
C GLU A 260 25.95 -8.22 11.37
N PRO A 261 26.01 -6.95 10.94
CA PRO A 261 24.81 -6.19 10.60
C PRO A 261 24.00 -6.86 9.48
N GLU A 262 22.68 -6.84 9.61
CA GLU A 262 21.73 -7.22 8.56
C GLU A 262 20.71 -6.09 8.39
N LEU A 263 20.40 -5.72 7.14
CA LEU A 263 19.40 -4.69 6.83
C LEU A 263 18.03 -5.21 7.27
N VAL A 264 17.37 -4.51 8.19
CA VAL A 264 16.03 -4.87 8.71
C VAL A 264 14.97 -3.83 8.39
N GLY A 265 15.34 -2.63 7.92
CA GLY A 265 14.37 -1.65 7.47
C GLY A 265 14.97 -0.39 6.86
N ILE A 266 14.09 0.54 6.50
CA ILE A 266 14.43 1.84 5.91
C ILE A 266 13.71 2.92 6.71
N TYR A 267 14.46 3.83 7.33
CA TYR A 267 13.87 4.90 8.14
C TYR A 267 13.14 5.89 7.22
N HIS A 268 11.89 6.25 7.56
CA HIS A 268 11.08 7.13 6.69
C HIS A 268 10.41 8.29 7.43
N ALA A 269 9.98 8.11 8.68
CA ALA A 269 9.25 9.13 9.42
C ALA A 269 9.60 9.15 10.90
N GLY A 270 9.44 10.32 11.52
CA GLY A 270 9.53 10.49 12.97
C GLY A 270 8.34 11.31 13.46
N TYR A 271 7.88 11.03 14.68
CA TYR A 271 6.79 11.80 15.27
C TYR A 271 7.25 13.22 15.59
N THR A 272 6.50 14.22 15.12
CA THR A 272 6.80 15.63 15.37
C THR A 272 6.79 15.91 16.87
N ASP A 273 7.78 16.67 17.35
CA ASP A 273 7.99 17.02 18.78
C ASP A 273 8.28 15.84 19.74
N ALA A 274 8.36 14.61 19.25
CA ALA A 274 8.80 13.45 20.01
C ALA A 274 10.23 13.07 19.61
N ALA A 275 11.21 13.48 20.42
CA ALA A 275 12.57 13.00 20.26
C ALA A 275 12.59 11.46 20.47
N ALA A 276 13.30 10.74 19.59
CA ALA A 276 13.49 9.29 19.69
C ALA A 276 12.22 8.43 19.53
N LEU A 277 11.25 8.87 18.71
CA LEU A 277 10.15 8.02 18.25
C LEU A 277 10.09 8.01 16.72
N ASN A 278 10.73 7.01 16.14
CA ASN A 278 11.01 6.94 14.71
C ASN A 278 10.41 5.68 14.09
N ALA A 279 9.66 5.84 13.00
CA ALA A 279 9.08 4.78 12.20
C ALA A 279 10.06 4.32 11.12
N VAL A 280 10.16 3.00 10.95
CA VAL A 280 11.07 2.35 10.02
C VAL A 280 10.30 1.30 9.23
N VAL A 281 10.26 1.46 7.92
CA VAL A 281 9.60 0.53 7.01
C VAL A 281 10.30 -0.83 7.11
N ALA A 282 9.55 -1.84 7.54
CA ALA A 282 10.06 -3.19 7.75
C ALA A 282 10.52 -3.82 6.41
N VAL A 283 11.74 -4.36 6.36
CA VAL A 283 12.33 -4.81 5.08
C VAL A 283 11.66 -6.05 4.48
N ASP A 284 11.03 -6.90 5.29
CA ASP A 284 10.45 -8.16 4.79
C ASP A 284 9.36 -7.93 3.75
N GLN A 285 8.61 -6.83 3.88
CA GLN A 285 7.57 -6.47 2.91
C GLN A 285 8.12 -5.83 1.62
N LEU A 286 9.41 -5.46 1.61
CA LEU A 286 10.05 -4.75 0.49
C LEU A 286 10.86 -5.70 -0.42
N ARG A 287 10.93 -6.98 -0.07
CA ARG A 287 11.80 -7.94 -0.76
C ARG A 287 11.46 -8.07 -2.23
N GLU A 288 10.18 -8.11 -2.58
CA GLU A 288 9.74 -8.24 -3.96
C GLU A 288 10.11 -7.02 -4.80
N GLU A 289 9.91 -5.81 -4.27
CA GLU A 289 10.26 -4.53 -4.88
C GLU A 289 11.76 -4.46 -5.14
N LEU A 290 12.56 -4.78 -4.12
CA LEU A 290 14.02 -4.72 -4.18
C LEU A 290 14.60 -5.75 -5.14
N GLU A 291 13.99 -6.93 -5.27
CA GLU A 291 14.47 -7.99 -6.16
C GLU A 291 13.99 -7.79 -7.60
N THR A 292 12.68 -7.59 -7.77
CA THR A 292 11.99 -7.68 -9.07
C THR A 292 11.71 -6.33 -9.72
N LEU A 293 11.84 -5.23 -8.98
CA LEU A 293 11.40 -3.89 -9.39
C LEU A 293 9.92 -3.84 -9.78
N LYS A 294 9.07 -4.64 -9.13
CA LYS A 294 7.62 -4.58 -9.25
C LYS A 294 7.03 -4.06 -7.96
N VAL A 295 6.05 -3.18 -8.08
CA VAL A 295 5.21 -2.73 -6.96
C VAL A 295 4.17 -3.82 -6.72
N PRO A 296 4.13 -4.47 -5.55
CA PRO A 296 3.08 -5.40 -5.19
C PRO A 296 1.73 -4.67 -5.25
N LYS A 297 0.64 -5.41 -5.48
CA LYS A 297 -0.70 -4.86 -5.29
C LYS A 297 -0.92 -4.62 -3.80
N ARG A 298 -0.52 -3.44 -3.32
CA ARG A 298 -0.79 -2.96 -1.97
C ARG A 298 -2.18 -2.34 -1.97
N ASP A 299 -3.00 -2.74 -1.02
CA ASP A 299 -4.40 -2.30 -0.91
C ASP A 299 -4.45 -0.98 -0.13
N PRO A 300 -4.48 0.20 -0.78
CA PRO A 300 -4.30 1.48 -0.09
C PRO A 300 -5.37 1.59 1.00
N ALA A 301 -4.96 1.59 2.26
CA ALA A 301 -5.82 1.68 3.44
C ALA A 301 -6.83 0.53 3.69
N GLY A 302 -6.60 -0.68 3.16
CA GLY A 302 -7.63 -1.74 3.21
C GLY A 302 -8.90 -1.34 2.47
N VAL A 303 -8.76 -0.38 1.55
CA VAL A 303 -9.80 0.03 0.61
C VAL A 303 -9.48 -0.69 -0.68
N HIS A 304 -10.11 -1.85 -0.86
CA HIS A 304 -10.25 -2.48 -2.17
C HIS A 304 -10.80 -1.41 -3.14
N ASN A 305 -9.91 -0.75 -3.88
CA ASN A 305 -10.30 0.28 -4.85
C ASN A 305 -11.11 -0.35 -6.00
N GLU A 306 -10.85 -1.63 -6.29
CA GLU A 306 -11.68 -2.47 -7.13
C GLU A 306 -12.55 -3.35 -6.21
N ILE A 307 -13.87 -3.15 -6.27
CA ILE A 307 -14.81 -4.07 -5.60
C ILE A 307 -14.78 -5.40 -6.34
N THR A 308 -14.29 -6.44 -5.69
CA THR A 308 -14.17 -7.77 -6.30
C THR A 308 -15.50 -8.54 -6.23
N ALA A 309 -15.64 -9.62 -7.01
CA ALA A 309 -16.77 -10.54 -6.86
C ALA A 309 -16.81 -11.16 -5.45
N GLN A 310 -15.64 -11.42 -4.86
CA GLN A 310 -15.52 -11.98 -3.51
C GLN A 310 -16.04 -11.01 -2.43
N ASP A 311 -15.81 -9.71 -2.59
CA ASP A 311 -16.33 -8.69 -1.66
C ASP A 311 -17.87 -8.65 -1.70
N ARG A 312 -18.43 -8.72 -2.90
CA ARG A 312 -19.88 -8.76 -3.11
C ARG A 312 -20.46 -10.02 -2.48
N ASP A 313 -19.89 -11.19 -2.77
CA ASP A 313 -20.30 -12.47 -2.18
C ASP A 313 -20.25 -12.44 -0.64
N ARG A 314 -19.23 -11.80 -0.06
CA ARG A 314 -19.11 -11.63 1.39
C ARG A 314 -20.26 -10.79 1.94
N LEU A 315 -20.61 -9.68 1.30
CA LEU A 315 -21.76 -8.86 1.70
C LEU A 315 -23.07 -9.65 1.56
N ILE A 316 -23.27 -10.39 0.46
CA ILE A 316 -24.47 -11.20 0.26
C ILE A 316 -24.62 -12.25 1.37
N LYS A 317 -23.54 -12.96 1.72
CA LYS A 317 -23.56 -13.92 2.84
C LYS A 317 -23.92 -13.25 4.16
N GLN A 318 -23.44 -12.03 4.39
CA GLN A 318 -23.80 -11.25 5.57
C GLN A 318 -25.28 -10.85 5.56
N LEU A 319 -25.81 -10.36 4.44
CA LEU A 319 -27.24 -10.03 4.30
C LEU A 319 -28.11 -11.26 4.50
N LEU A 320 -27.74 -12.41 3.94
CA LEU A 320 -28.47 -13.67 4.14
C LEU A 320 -28.50 -14.12 5.61
N ALA A 321 -27.51 -13.74 6.40
CA ALA A 321 -27.46 -14.03 7.85
C ALA A 321 -28.30 -13.05 8.68
N GLU A 322 -28.64 -11.87 8.15
CA GLU A 322 -29.49 -10.89 8.82
C GLU A 322 -30.98 -11.29 8.71
N THR A 323 -31.74 -11.12 9.80
CA THR A 323 -33.17 -11.50 9.84
C THR A 323 -34.01 -10.76 8.78
N THR A 324 -33.71 -9.47 8.57
CA THR A 324 -34.41 -8.64 7.59
C THR A 324 -33.84 -8.76 6.18
N ARG A 325 -32.74 -9.52 6.01
CA ARG A 325 -31.95 -9.59 4.77
C ARG A 325 -31.58 -8.23 4.18
N SER A 326 -31.41 -7.25 5.06
CA SER A 326 -31.19 -5.86 4.69
C SER A 326 -30.23 -5.16 5.63
N LEU A 327 -29.61 -4.09 5.13
CA LEU A 327 -28.65 -3.28 5.86
C LEU A 327 -28.88 -1.80 5.51
N THR A 328 -29.17 -1.00 6.55
CA THR A 328 -29.27 0.46 6.41
C THR A 328 -27.92 1.12 6.66
N PHE A 329 -27.54 2.05 5.79
CA PHE A 329 -26.28 2.80 5.87
C PHE A 329 -26.42 4.24 5.37
N PRO A 330 -25.58 5.17 5.86
CA PRO A 330 -25.61 6.56 5.39
C PRO A 330 -24.87 6.70 4.05
N PHE A 331 -25.36 7.56 3.17
CA PHE A 331 -24.71 7.90 1.89
C PHE A 331 -25.04 9.34 1.49
N GLY A 332 -24.04 10.22 1.33
CA GLY A 332 -24.25 11.58 0.84
C GLY A 332 -25.25 12.45 1.64
N GLY A 333 -25.47 12.13 2.93
CA GLY A 333 -26.48 12.78 3.78
C GLY A 333 -27.87 12.13 3.77
N ARG A 334 -28.09 11.11 2.93
CA ARG A 334 -29.31 10.28 2.90
C ARG A 334 -29.12 8.96 3.65
N SER A 335 -30.23 8.28 3.93
CA SER A 335 -30.23 6.89 4.36
C SER A 335 -30.47 5.98 3.16
N VAL A 336 -29.65 4.93 3.03
CA VAL A 336 -29.79 3.92 1.99
C VAL A 336 -30.01 2.56 2.63
N VAL A 337 -30.92 1.78 2.06
CA VAL A 337 -31.14 0.39 2.44
C VAL A 337 -30.65 -0.50 1.30
N VAL A 338 -29.65 -1.33 1.56
CA VAL A 338 -29.39 -2.48 0.69
C VAL A 338 -30.24 -3.65 1.18
N ALA A 339 -30.93 -4.34 0.28
CA ALA A 339 -31.73 -5.50 0.62
C ALA A 339 -31.65 -6.56 -0.47
N LEU A 340 -31.73 -7.82 -0.07
CA LEU A 340 -32.02 -8.92 -0.98
C LEU A 340 -33.53 -9.05 -1.13
N SER A 341 -34.06 -8.70 -2.29
CA SER A 341 -35.48 -8.94 -2.63
C SER A 341 -35.73 -10.44 -2.77
N ASP A 342 -34.76 -11.14 -3.35
CA ASP A 342 -34.68 -12.60 -3.47
C ASP A 342 -33.18 -13.01 -3.50
N PRO A 343 -32.83 -14.31 -3.55
CA PRO A 343 -31.43 -14.75 -3.55
C PRO A 343 -30.57 -14.27 -4.73
N GLN A 344 -31.19 -13.79 -5.81
CA GLN A 344 -30.52 -13.33 -7.02
C GLN A 344 -30.69 -11.82 -7.25
N THR A 345 -31.59 -11.14 -6.53
CA THR A 345 -31.83 -9.70 -6.70
C THR A 345 -31.41 -8.90 -5.48
N ILE A 346 -30.44 -7.99 -5.66
CA ILE A 346 -30.06 -6.98 -4.68
C ILE A 346 -30.61 -5.61 -5.12
N ARG A 347 -31.17 -4.89 -4.15
CA ARG A 347 -31.72 -3.55 -4.34
C ARG A 347 -31.06 -2.57 -3.38
N PHE A 348 -30.57 -1.47 -3.91
CA PHE A 348 -30.14 -0.31 -3.13
C PHE A 348 -31.22 0.76 -3.20
N SER A 349 -31.92 1.00 -2.10
CA SER A 349 -33.05 1.93 -2.00
C SER A 349 -32.59 3.19 -1.27
N ILE A 350 -32.52 4.30 -1.99
CA ILE A 350 -32.14 5.61 -1.46
C ILE A 350 -33.41 6.28 -0.94
N LEU A 351 -33.48 6.50 0.37
CA LEU A 351 -34.66 7.03 1.03
C LEU A 351 -34.71 8.57 0.91
N ASP A 352 -35.93 9.10 0.95
CA ASP A 352 -36.16 10.55 0.94
C ASP A 352 -35.68 11.24 2.24
N ASP A 353 -35.83 12.57 2.30
CA ASP A 353 -35.39 13.37 3.46
C ASP A 353 -36.29 13.16 4.68
N ASP A 354 -37.49 12.60 4.47
CA ASP A 354 -38.49 12.39 5.52
C ASP A 354 -38.19 11.12 6.33
N TYR A 355 -37.23 10.28 5.94
CA TYR A 355 -36.78 9.16 6.76
C TYR A 355 -36.24 9.64 8.12
N PRO A 356 -36.63 9.03 9.27
CA PRO A 356 -37.38 7.77 9.40
C PRO A 356 -38.90 7.91 9.57
N LEU A 357 -39.47 9.11 9.39
CA LEU A 357 -40.92 9.32 9.43
C LEU A 357 -41.62 8.68 8.22
N SER A 358 -40.91 8.62 7.09
CA SER A 358 -41.31 7.99 5.84
C SER A 358 -40.27 6.95 5.41
N THR A 359 -40.71 5.91 4.71
CA THR A 359 -39.81 4.94 4.03
C THR A 359 -39.94 5.03 2.51
N ARG A 360 -40.37 6.18 2.00
CA ARG A 360 -40.46 6.42 0.56
C ARG A 360 -39.06 6.46 -0.04
N GLU A 361 -38.97 5.91 -1.24
CA GLU A 361 -37.74 5.89 -2.03
C GLU A 361 -37.71 7.13 -2.91
N ALA A 362 -36.62 7.89 -2.82
CA ALA A 362 -36.31 8.90 -3.82
C ALA A 362 -35.85 8.23 -5.12
N MET A 363 -35.15 7.11 -5.00
CA MET A 363 -34.66 6.30 -6.11
C MET A 363 -34.17 4.94 -5.61
N ALA A 364 -34.12 3.94 -6.48
CA ALA A 364 -33.44 2.69 -6.21
C ALA A 364 -32.65 2.15 -7.41
N LEU A 365 -31.62 1.37 -7.12
CA LEU A 365 -30.77 0.69 -8.09
C LEU A 365 -30.92 -0.82 -7.89
N VAL A 366 -31.11 -1.56 -8.97
CA VAL A 366 -31.40 -3.01 -8.94
C VAL A 366 -30.36 -3.77 -9.76
N ASP A 367 -29.85 -4.84 -9.15
CA ASP A 367 -28.97 -5.82 -9.78
C ASP A 367 -29.57 -7.22 -9.53
N ARG A 368 -29.81 -7.95 -10.61
CA ARG A 368 -30.50 -9.25 -10.69
C ARG A 368 -29.53 -10.42 -10.69
N GLY A 369 -28.24 -10.19 -10.52
CA GLY A 369 -27.25 -11.23 -10.22
C GLY A 369 -27.11 -12.34 -11.26
N ALA A 370 -27.60 -12.13 -12.50
CA ALA A 370 -27.67 -13.17 -13.53
C ALA A 370 -26.29 -13.79 -13.85
N ASN A 371 -25.22 -13.01 -13.70
CA ASN A 371 -23.82 -13.44 -13.86
C ASN A 371 -22.99 -13.18 -12.58
N GLY A 372 -23.64 -13.19 -11.42
CA GLY A 372 -23.09 -12.67 -10.17
C GLY A 372 -23.43 -11.18 -9.98
N PHE A 373 -23.36 -10.73 -8.73
CA PHE A 373 -23.61 -9.33 -8.39
C PHE A 373 -22.44 -8.45 -8.84
N GLY A 374 -22.75 -7.20 -9.18
CA GLY A 374 -21.80 -6.19 -9.61
C GLY A 374 -22.14 -5.51 -10.93
N THR A 375 -23.34 -5.73 -11.48
CA THR A 375 -23.79 -5.11 -12.73
C THR A 375 -25.17 -4.51 -12.53
N LEU A 376 -25.32 -3.22 -12.81
CA LEU A 376 -26.59 -2.53 -12.66
C LEU A 376 -27.54 -2.94 -13.81
N ASP A 377 -28.71 -3.49 -13.46
CA ASP A 377 -29.70 -3.90 -14.46
C ASP A 377 -30.75 -2.81 -14.69
N SER A 378 -31.20 -2.15 -13.64
CA SER A 378 -32.27 -1.15 -13.72
C SER A 378 -32.21 -0.10 -12.61
N VAL A 379 -32.82 1.04 -12.91
CA VAL A 379 -33.04 2.15 -11.99
C VAL A 379 -34.54 2.32 -11.79
N VAL A 380 -34.96 2.50 -10.53
CA VAL A 380 -36.35 2.75 -10.16
C VAL A 380 -36.49 4.15 -9.61
N VAL A 381 -37.38 4.95 -10.17
CA VAL A 381 -37.63 6.33 -9.76
C VAL A 381 -39.14 6.57 -9.58
N PRO A 382 -39.55 7.47 -8.66
CA PRO A 382 -40.95 7.85 -8.53
C PRO A 382 -41.37 8.79 -9.68
N VAL A 383 -42.30 8.36 -10.51
CA VAL A 383 -42.93 9.18 -11.57
C VAL A 383 -44.40 9.35 -11.24
N ASP A 384 -44.86 10.60 -11.07
CA ASP A 384 -46.24 10.92 -10.68
C ASP A 384 -46.72 10.16 -9.41
N GLY A 385 -45.78 9.89 -8.48
CA GLY A 385 -46.04 9.14 -7.25
C GLY A 385 -46.08 7.61 -7.40
N GLN A 386 -45.81 7.07 -8.59
CA GLN A 386 -45.68 5.63 -8.84
C GLN A 386 -44.23 5.25 -9.09
N SER A 387 -43.76 4.17 -8.45
CA SER A 387 -42.42 3.62 -8.69
C SER A 387 -42.34 3.05 -10.11
N THR A 388 -41.45 3.63 -10.91
CA THR A 388 -41.28 3.30 -12.31
C THR A 388 -39.87 2.78 -12.54
N GLU A 389 -39.74 1.59 -13.11
CA GLU A 389 -38.47 0.94 -13.36
C GLU A 389 -38.06 1.12 -14.83
N ALA A 390 -36.82 1.56 -15.08
CA ALA A 390 -36.21 1.51 -16.41
C ALA A 390 -34.97 0.61 -16.43
N PRO A 391 -34.83 -0.24 -17.46
CA PRO A 391 -33.60 -0.96 -17.70
C PRO A 391 -32.49 0.01 -18.09
N VAL A 392 -31.28 -0.21 -17.58
CA VAL A 392 -30.14 0.69 -17.82
C VAL A 392 -29.78 0.77 -19.30
N GLN A 393 -30.03 -0.28 -20.07
CA GLN A 393 -29.79 -0.29 -21.53
C GLN A 393 -30.70 0.67 -22.30
N ALA A 394 -31.78 1.15 -21.69
CA ALA A 394 -32.66 2.17 -22.27
C ALA A 394 -32.23 3.61 -21.93
N LEU A 395 -31.20 3.80 -21.12
CA LEU A 395 -30.67 5.11 -20.75
C LEU A 395 -29.65 5.60 -21.78
N GLU A 396 -29.55 6.92 -21.96
CA GLU A 396 -28.50 7.53 -22.77
C GLU A 396 -27.11 7.31 -22.15
N GLY A 397 -26.06 7.29 -22.97
CA GLY A 397 -24.71 6.88 -22.55
C GLY A 397 -24.16 7.65 -21.33
N ASP A 398 -24.30 8.97 -21.31
CA ASP A 398 -23.81 9.80 -20.20
C ASP A 398 -24.64 9.58 -18.91
N VAL A 399 -25.96 9.36 -19.06
CA VAL A 399 -26.88 9.08 -17.94
C VAL A 399 -26.58 7.71 -17.32
N HIS A 400 -26.33 6.70 -18.16
CA HIS A 400 -25.90 5.39 -17.73
C HIS A 400 -24.59 5.46 -16.93
N GLU A 401 -23.59 6.20 -17.41
CA GLU A 401 -22.31 6.35 -16.70
C GLU A 401 -22.47 6.98 -15.31
N HIS A 402 -23.39 7.94 -15.14
CA HIS A 402 -23.70 8.52 -13.83
C HIS A 402 -24.29 7.49 -12.87
N PHE A 403 -25.23 6.66 -13.32
CA PHE A 403 -25.83 5.61 -12.49
C PHE A 403 -24.86 4.49 -12.15
N ASP A 404 -23.96 4.12 -13.06
CA ASP A 404 -22.88 3.16 -12.79
C ASP A 404 -21.94 3.68 -11.71
N LYS A 405 -21.53 4.96 -11.79
CA LYS A 405 -20.71 5.60 -10.75
C LYS A 405 -21.41 5.63 -9.40
N LEU A 406 -22.72 5.93 -9.38
CA LEU A 406 -23.51 5.86 -8.16
C LEU A 406 -23.58 4.44 -7.61
N TYR A 407 -23.82 3.45 -8.45
CA TYR A 407 -23.90 2.04 -8.07
C TYR A 407 -22.58 1.54 -7.46
N GLU A 408 -21.45 1.84 -8.10
CA GLU A 408 -20.14 1.49 -7.57
C GLU A 408 -19.87 2.19 -6.23
N SER A 409 -20.23 3.48 -6.12
CA SER A 409 -20.07 4.25 -4.88
C SER A 409 -20.92 3.68 -3.73
N LEU A 410 -22.15 3.24 -4.01
CA LEU A 410 -23.03 2.57 -3.05
C LEU A 410 -22.42 1.25 -2.56
N TRP A 411 -21.87 0.44 -3.46
CA TRP A 411 -21.13 -0.78 -3.09
C TRP A 411 -19.93 -0.48 -2.19
N ARG A 412 -19.12 0.52 -2.54
CA ARG A 412 -17.95 0.90 -1.72
C ARG A 412 -18.39 1.33 -0.32
N GLN A 413 -19.46 2.13 -0.23
CA GLN A 413 -19.98 2.60 1.06
C GLN A 413 -20.50 1.45 1.92
N VAL A 414 -21.31 0.55 1.35
CA VAL A 414 -21.92 -0.53 2.11
C VAL A 414 -20.88 -1.55 2.60
N LEU A 415 -19.87 -1.85 1.78
CA LEU A 415 -18.74 -2.69 2.18
C LEU A 415 -17.94 -2.05 3.30
N GLY A 416 -17.68 -0.74 3.22
CA GLY A 416 -17.03 0.01 4.30
C GLY A 416 -17.84 -0.05 5.60
N VAL A 417 -19.16 0.09 5.53
CA VAL A 417 -20.04 0.00 6.71
C VAL A 417 -20.10 -1.42 7.26
N ALA A 418 -20.12 -2.44 6.41
CA ALA A 418 -20.05 -3.84 6.83
C ALA A 418 -18.72 -4.14 7.56
N ASP A 419 -17.59 -3.66 7.04
CA ASP A 419 -16.29 -3.78 7.69
C ASP A 419 -16.25 -3.02 9.03
N TYR A 420 -16.74 -1.78 9.07
CA TYR A 420 -16.85 -1.01 10.31
C TYR A 420 -17.68 -1.74 11.37
N ARG A 421 -18.84 -2.30 11.02
CA ARG A 421 -19.68 -3.06 11.96
C ARG A 421 -18.96 -4.30 12.49
N SER A 422 -18.23 -5.02 11.62
CA SER A 422 -17.40 -6.16 12.01
C SER A 422 -16.29 -5.76 12.97
N ARG A 423 -15.55 -4.67 12.69
CA ARG A 423 -14.52 -4.13 13.58
C ARG A 423 -15.10 -3.62 14.89
N LEU A 424 -16.25 -2.95 14.85
CA LEU A 424 -16.92 -2.44 16.06
C LEU A 424 -17.35 -3.59 16.97
N ALA A 425 -17.83 -4.71 16.40
CA ALA A 425 -18.16 -5.91 17.18
C ALA A 425 -16.91 -6.46 17.90
N LYS A 426 -15.75 -6.45 17.23
CA LYS A 426 -14.44 -6.81 17.82
C LYS A 426 -13.88 -5.74 18.76
N GLY A 427 -14.23 -4.47 18.59
CA GLY A 427 -13.78 -3.33 19.40
C GLY A 427 -14.21 -3.40 20.86
N ARG A 428 -15.14 -4.30 21.20
CA ARG A 428 -15.46 -4.63 22.59
C ARG A 428 -14.37 -5.44 23.29
N LEU A 429 -13.42 -5.99 22.53
CA LEU A 429 -12.36 -6.88 23.02
C LEU A 429 -11.06 -6.15 23.37
N SER A 430 -10.76 -5.01 22.73
CA SER A 430 -9.56 -4.21 23.03
C SER A 430 -9.70 -2.75 22.61
N ALA A 431 -8.91 -1.87 23.25
CA ALA A 431 -8.83 -0.45 22.91
C ALA A 431 -8.34 -0.23 21.48
N ASP A 432 -7.37 -1.03 21.01
CA ASP A 432 -6.86 -0.96 19.64
C ASP A 432 -7.93 -1.31 18.60
N ALA A 433 -8.70 -2.38 18.85
CA ALA A 433 -9.81 -2.75 17.97
C ALA A 433 -10.91 -1.69 17.94
N PHE A 434 -11.11 -0.97 19.06
CA PHE A 434 -12.01 0.19 19.09
C PHE A 434 -11.45 1.38 18.28
N ALA A 435 -10.15 1.68 18.40
CA ALA A 435 -9.50 2.72 17.63
C ALA A 435 -9.55 2.44 16.12
N GLU A 436 -9.30 1.20 15.69
CA GLU A 436 -9.48 0.77 14.31
C GLU A 436 -10.91 0.97 13.80
N ALA A 437 -11.91 0.66 14.63
CA ALA A 437 -13.31 0.89 14.28
C ALA A 437 -13.60 2.40 14.14
N GLN A 438 -13.05 3.26 14.99
CA GLN A 438 -13.20 4.72 14.83
C GLN A 438 -12.48 5.24 13.58
N ALA A 439 -11.30 4.72 13.24
CA ALA A 439 -10.60 5.05 12.01
C ALA A 439 -11.41 4.65 10.78
N ALA A 440 -12.00 3.44 10.77
CA ALA A 440 -12.90 2.99 9.71
C ALA A 440 -14.13 3.91 9.58
N ARG A 441 -14.73 4.32 10.70
CA ARG A 441 -15.84 5.29 10.72
C ARG A 441 -15.44 6.65 10.13
N ALA A 442 -14.25 7.16 10.46
CA ALA A 442 -13.76 8.41 9.91
C ALA A 442 -13.59 8.33 8.38
N ARG A 443 -13.03 7.21 7.87
CA ARG A 443 -12.88 6.97 6.42
C ARG A 443 -14.21 6.98 5.68
N ILE A 444 -15.24 6.32 6.22
CA ILE A 444 -16.60 6.30 5.66
C ILE A 444 -17.16 7.73 5.54
N ARG A 445 -16.86 8.60 6.51
CA ARG A 445 -17.37 9.99 6.53
C ARG A 445 -16.63 10.94 5.59
N LYS A 446 -15.34 10.71 5.32
CA LYS A 446 -14.54 11.57 4.43
C LYS A 446 -15.14 11.72 3.04
N ARG A 447 -15.85 10.69 2.54
CA ARG A 447 -16.46 10.65 1.19
C ARG A 447 -17.82 11.34 1.08
N THR A 448 -18.35 11.90 2.17
CA THR A 448 -19.71 12.47 2.18
C THR A 448 -19.92 13.58 1.13
N PRO A 449 -18.98 14.52 0.89
CA PRO A 449 -19.15 15.57 -0.12
C PRO A 449 -19.30 15.01 -1.54
N GLU A 450 -18.40 14.11 -1.94
CA GLU A 450 -18.42 13.44 -3.26
C GLU A 450 -19.71 12.63 -3.46
N GLN A 451 -20.16 11.91 -2.43
CA GLN A 451 -21.41 11.15 -2.48
C GLN A 451 -22.63 12.05 -2.66
N LYS A 452 -22.64 13.22 -2.00
CA LYS A 452 -23.71 14.20 -2.12
C LYS A 452 -23.78 14.77 -3.54
N GLU A 453 -22.64 15.04 -4.16
CA GLU A 453 -22.56 15.48 -5.55
C GLU A 453 -23.11 14.41 -6.50
N LEU A 454 -22.67 13.15 -6.36
CA LEU A 454 -23.18 12.02 -7.15
C LEU A 454 -24.70 11.83 -7.03
N LEU A 455 -25.24 11.92 -5.81
CA LEU A 455 -26.69 11.85 -5.58
C LEU A 455 -27.44 12.98 -6.30
N ASN A 456 -26.94 14.22 -6.19
CA ASN A 456 -27.59 15.37 -6.83
C ASN A 456 -27.57 15.24 -8.36
N THR A 457 -26.45 14.79 -8.93
CA THR A 457 -26.34 14.53 -10.37
C THR A 457 -27.35 13.46 -10.81
N CYS A 458 -27.38 12.31 -10.13
CA CYS A 458 -28.30 11.23 -10.49
C CYS A 458 -29.77 11.57 -10.26
N ALA A 459 -30.08 12.35 -9.22
CA ALA A 459 -31.44 12.85 -8.99
C ALA A 459 -31.87 13.81 -10.12
N PHE A 460 -30.98 14.71 -10.53
CA PHE A 460 -31.24 15.59 -11.67
C PHE A 460 -31.44 14.79 -12.98
N GLU A 461 -30.64 13.77 -13.23
CA GLU A 461 -30.83 12.89 -14.39
C GLU A 461 -32.13 12.06 -14.30
N ALA A 462 -32.50 11.60 -13.11
CA ALA A 462 -33.77 10.91 -12.89
C ALA A 462 -34.99 11.80 -13.20
N ASP A 463 -34.91 13.10 -12.88
CA ASP A 463 -35.94 14.08 -13.19
C ASP A 463 -35.94 14.48 -14.68
N ARG A 464 -34.75 14.57 -15.29
CA ARG A 464 -34.56 15.04 -16.68
C ARG A 464 -34.80 13.95 -17.72
N ALA A 465 -34.34 12.73 -17.45
CA ALA A 465 -34.67 11.58 -18.26
C ALA A 465 -36.18 11.46 -18.19
N ASN A 466 -36.89 11.96 -19.20
CA ASN A 466 -38.27 11.57 -19.40
C ASN A 466 -38.23 10.05 -19.47
N PHE A 467 -38.57 9.36 -18.38
CA PHE A 467 -38.91 7.93 -18.32
C PHE A 467 -40.19 7.70 -19.17
N GLY A 468 -40.28 8.34 -20.34
CA GLY A 468 -41.41 8.41 -21.24
C GLY A 468 -41.73 7.07 -21.85
N VAL A 469 -40.74 6.19 -22.02
CA VAL A 469 -40.99 4.79 -22.41
C VAL A 469 -41.75 4.04 -21.31
N ALA A 470 -41.45 4.32 -20.04
CA ALA A 470 -42.11 3.71 -18.91
C ALA A 470 -43.48 4.35 -18.59
N ARG A 471 -43.66 5.65 -18.85
CA ARG A 471 -44.99 6.31 -18.89
C ARG A 471 -45.90 5.71 -19.97
N VAL A 472 -45.35 5.35 -21.14
CA VAL A 472 -46.11 4.69 -22.22
C VAL A 472 -46.47 3.24 -21.87
N GLN A 473 -45.59 2.49 -21.19
CA GLN A 473 -45.90 1.13 -20.72
C GLN A 473 -46.88 1.11 -19.52
N ALA A 474 -46.75 2.05 -18.58
CA ALA A 474 -47.70 2.21 -17.48
C ALA A 474 -49.09 2.67 -17.96
N ALA A 475 -49.15 3.54 -18.98
CA ALA A 475 -50.41 3.94 -19.62
C ALA A 475 -51.05 2.79 -20.45
N ALA A 476 -50.26 1.89 -21.04
CA ALA A 476 -50.76 0.74 -21.79
C ALA A 476 -51.31 -0.40 -20.88
N ALA A 477 -50.83 -0.50 -19.64
CA ALA A 477 -51.35 -1.46 -18.65
C ALA A 477 -52.72 -1.05 -18.08
N VAL A 478 -53.17 0.18 -18.32
CA VAL A 478 -54.48 0.70 -17.91
C VAL A 478 -55.34 0.91 -19.16
N SER A 479 -56.04 -0.13 -19.60
CA SER A 479 -57.15 -0.03 -20.56
C SER A 479 -58.40 -0.73 -19.99
N PRO A 480 -59.61 -0.27 -20.37
CA PRO A 480 -60.73 -0.11 -19.45
C PRO A 480 -61.46 -1.41 -19.15
N VAL A 481 -61.95 -1.50 -17.91
CA VAL A 481 -62.97 -2.47 -17.49
C VAL A 481 -64.18 -2.33 -18.42
N GLU A 482 -64.42 -3.35 -19.25
CA GLU A 482 -65.66 -3.52 -19.99
C GLU A 482 -66.81 -3.56 -18.98
N THR A 483 -67.67 -2.55 -19.04
CA THR A 483 -68.95 -2.55 -18.35
C THR A 483 -69.88 -3.48 -19.12
N GLY A 484 -69.86 -4.76 -18.73
CA GLY A 484 -70.84 -5.74 -19.17
C GLY A 484 -72.22 -5.37 -18.64
N THR A 485 -73.10 -4.94 -19.54
CA THR A 485 -74.55 -4.88 -19.31
C THR A 485 -75.16 -6.26 -19.58
N SER A 486 -75.89 -6.78 -18.60
CA SER A 486 -76.99 -7.76 -18.77
C SER A 486 -77.83 -7.76 -17.49
N PRO A 487 -79.13 -8.13 -17.56
CA PRO A 487 -79.87 -8.72 -18.67
C PRO A 487 -80.87 -7.79 -19.37
#